data_AF-A0A8C8TS96-F1
#
_entry.id   AF-A0A8C8TS96-F1
#
_cell.length_a   1.000
_cell.length_b   1.000
_cell.length_c   1.000
_cell.angle_alpha   90.00
_cell.angle_beta   90.00
_cell.angle_gamma   90.00
#
_symmetry.space_group_name_H-M   'P 1'
#
loop_
_entity.id
_entity.type
_entity.pdbx_description
1 polymer ?
#
loop_
_entity_poly.entity_id
_entity_poly.type
_entity_poly.pdbx_seq_one_letter_code
_entity_poly.pdbx_strand_id
1 'polypeptide(L)'
;MEKNDAINFKTLEKELQAALAADEKYKRENAAKLRAVEQRVPSYEEFRGIVLASHLKPLEQKDKVRGKRTVPWNCHSTRERTFQDVATEIPQPQSGKMSSGPVSLC
;
A
#
# COMPACT_ATOMS: atom_id res chain seq x y z
N MET A 1 -4.03 -40.18 45.84
CA MET A 1 -2.95 -39.21 46.06
C MET A 1 -2.41 -38.86 44.68
N GLU A 2 -2.72 -37.66 44.19
CA GLU A 2 -2.22 -37.17 42.90
C GLU A 2 -0.69 -37.19 42.93
N LYS A 3 -0.11 -37.83 41.92
CA LYS A 3 1.34 -37.91 41.76
C LYS A 3 1.80 -36.50 41.39
N ASN A 4 2.74 -35.95 42.15
CA ASN A 4 3.42 -34.72 41.80
C ASN A 4 4.11 -34.92 40.45
N ASP A 5 3.43 -34.53 39.37
CA ASP A 5 4.03 -34.40 38.06
C ASP A 5 5.15 -33.38 38.19
N ALA A 6 6.39 -33.85 38.10
CA ALA A 6 7.56 -32.99 38.21
C ALA A 6 7.43 -31.86 37.18
N ILE A 7 7.33 -30.62 37.69
CA ILE A 7 7.14 -29.43 36.86
C ILE A 7 8.27 -29.35 35.84
N ASN A 8 7.93 -29.43 34.56
CA ASN A 8 8.90 -29.31 33.49
C ASN A 8 9.18 -27.83 33.20
N PHE A 9 10.23 -27.29 33.83
CA PHE A 9 10.64 -25.89 33.65
C PHE A 9 10.87 -25.49 32.20
N LYS A 10 11.32 -26.41 31.34
CA LYS A 10 11.52 -26.13 29.91
C LYS A 10 10.20 -25.90 29.17
N THR A 11 9.14 -26.61 29.56
CA THR A 11 7.80 -26.39 28.99
C THR A 11 7.25 -25.05 29.46
N LEU A 12 7.37 -24.77 30.76
CA LEU A 12 6.91 -23.52 31.36
C LEU A 12 7.62 -22.29 30.77
N GLU A 13 8.93 -22.38 30.53
CA GLU A 13 9.69 -21.30 29.88
C GLU A 13 9.19 -21.05 28.46
N LYS A 14 8.92 -22.10 27.68
CA LYS A 14 8.37 -21.96 26.32
C LYS A 14 6.99 -21.31 26.33
N GLU A 15 6.13 -21.71 27.25
CA GLU A 15 4.81 -21.11 27.43
C GLU A 15 4.91 -19.62 27.78
N LEU A 16 5.82 -19.26 28.68
CA LEU A 16 6.07 -17.87 29.04
C LEU A 16 6.56 -17.06 27.83
N GLN A 17 7.53 -17.57 27.08
CA GLN A 17 8.04 -16.90 25.88
C GLN A 17 6.95 -16.72 24.82
N ALA A 18 6.08 -17.72 24.64
CA ALA A 18 4.95 -17.64 23.73
C ALA A 18 3.93 -16.58 24.17
N ALA A 19 3.62 -16.51 25.47
CA ALA A 19 2.71 -15.51 26.03
C ALA A 19 3.26 -14.08 25.84
N LEU A 20 4.55 -13.87 26.14
CA LEU A 20 5.20 -12.57 25.92
C LEU A 20 5.18 -12.17 24.45
N ALA A 21 5.51 -13.07 23.53
CA ALA A 21 5.46 -12.79 22.10
C ALA A 21 4.05 -12.44 21.61
N ALA A 22 3.01 -13.10 22.14
CA ALA A 22 1.62 -12.81 21.84
C ALA A 22 1.22 -11.41 22.33
N ASP A 23 1.60 -11.04 23.55
CA ASP A 23 1.34 -9.71 24.11
C ASP A 23 2.02 -8.61 23.32
N GLU A 24 3.28 -8.81 22.92
CA GLU A 24 3.98 -7.85 22.08
C GLU A 24 3.31 -7.69 20.72
N LYS A 25 2.87 -8.79 20.10
CA LYS A 25 2.11 -8.76 18.85
C LYS A 25 0.82 -7.95 19.02
N TYR A 26 0.05 -8.23 20.07
CA TYR A 26 -1.18 -7.50 20.38
C TYR A 26 -0.92 -6.00 20.56
N LYS A 27 0.13 -5.63 21.29
CA LYS A 27 0.52 -4.22 21.50
C LYS A 27 0.83 -3.53 20.17
N ARG A 28 1.59 -4.16 19.27
CA ARG A 28 1.94 -3.61 17.95
C ARG A 28 0.70 -3.43 17.07
N GLU A 29 -0.17 -4.44 17.00
CA GLU A 29 -1.41 -4.38 16.24
C GLU A 29 -2.36 -3.31 16.77
N ASN A 30 -2.54 -3.22 18.09
CA ASN A 30 -3.40 -2.21 18.69
C ASN A 30 -2.86 -0.79 18.47
N ALA A 31 -1.53 -0.60 18.56
CA ALA A 31 -0.92 0.67 18.20
C ALA A 31 -1.20 1.04 16.73
N ALA A 32 -1.17 0.07 15.80
CA ALA A 32 -1.53 0.30 14.41
C ALA A 32 -3.01 0.65 14.23
N LYS A 33 -3.92 -0.02 14.96
CA LYS A 33 -5.36 0.30 14.99
C LYS A 33 -5.59 1.74 15.44
N LEU A 34 -4.98 2.15 16.56
CA LEU A 34 -5.10 3.50 17.09
C LEU A 34 -4.57 4.54 16.10
N ARG A 35 -3.40 4.31 15.48
CA ARG A 35 -2.86 5.21 14.44
C ARG A 35 -3.79 5.34 13.24
N ALA A 36 -4.35 4.22 12.75
CA ALA A 36 -5.24 4.25 11.59
C ALA A 36 -6.55 5.02 11.89
N VAL A 37 -7.07 4.87 13.12
CA VAL A 37 -8.24 5.66 13.59
C VAL A 37 -7.88 7.14 13.68
N GLU A 38 -6.72 7.47 14.26
CA GLU A 38 -6.24 8.85 14.40
C GLU A 38 -6.03 9.53 13.02
N GLN A 39 -5.52 8.77 12.05
CA GLN A 39 -5.36 9.21 10.66
C GLN A 39 -6.67 9.30 9.88
N ARG A 40 -7.81 8.87 10.45
CA ARG A 40 -9.14 8.88 9.82
C ARG A 40 -9.16 8.21 8.45
N VAL A 41 -8.59 7.01 8.39
CA VAL A 41 -8.50 6.23 7.14
C VAL A 41 -9.91 6.02 6.53
N PRO A 42 -10.11 6.31 5.23
CA PRO A 42 -11.43 6.39 4.60
C PRO A 42 -12.10 5.04 4.33
N SER A 43 -11.31 3.95 4.21
CA SER A 43 -11.83 2.62 3.88
C SER A 43 -11.37 1.54 4.86
N TYR A 44 -12.21 0.53 5.05
CA TYR A 44 -11.87 -0.61 5.91
C TYR A 44 -10.69 -1.41 5.34
N GLU A 45 -10.58 -1.53 4.01
CA GLU A 45 -9.48 -2.25 3.37
C GLU A 45 -8.13 -1.59 3.65
N GLU A 46 -8.07 -0.25 3.65
CA GLU A 46 -6.86 0.47 4.05
C GLU A 46 -6.57 0.30 5.55
N PHE A 47 -7.59 0.36 6.41
CA PHE A 47 -7.45 0.10 7.85
C PHE A 47 -6.88 -1.30 8.10
N ARG A 48 -7.44 -2.31 7.42
CA ARG A 48 -7.00 -3.70 7.50
C ARG A 48 -5.56 -3.85 7.02
N GLY A 49 -5.20 -3.20 5.91
CA GLY A 49 -3.84 -3.17 5.39
C GLY A 49 -2.84 -2.63 6.41
N ILE A 50 -3.15 -1.51 7.05
CA ILE A 50 -2.29 -0.88 8.07
C ILE A 50 -2.09 -1.81 9.28
N VAL A 51 -3.15 -2.47 9.77
CA VAL A 51 -3.06 -3.37 10.93
C VAL A 51 -2.25 -4.63 10.59
N LEU A 52 -2.47 -5.23 9.41
CA LEU A 52 -1.71 -6.39 8.96
C LEU A 52 -0.23 -6.07 8.78
N ALA A 53 0.09 -4.87 8.30
CA ALA A 53 1.44 -4.36 8.13
C ALA A 53 2.10 -3.87 9.44
N SER A 54 1.48 -4.05 10.61
CA SER A 54 1.99 -3.57 11.90
C SER A 54 3.36 -4.13 12.31
N HIS A 55 3.73 -5.28 11.76
CA HIS A 55 5.03 -5.94 11.98
C HIS A 55 6.16 -5.34 11.13
N LEU A 56 5.85 -4.46 10.15
CA LEU A 56 6.86 -3.84 9.29
C LEU A 56 7.63 -2.76 10.06
N LYS A 57 8.95 -2.74 9.85
CA LYS A 57 9.83 -1.72 10.42
C LYS A 57 9.69 -0.42 9.61
N PRO A 58 9.55 0.75 10.25
CA PRO A 58 9.61 2.04 9.55
C PRO A 58 10.93 2.17 8.78
N LEU A 59 10.86 2.68 7.55
CA LEU A 59 12.05 2.89 6.72
C LEU A 59 12.99 3.90 7.37
N GLU A 60 14.26 3.52 7.52
CA GLU A 60 15.31 4.38 8.03
C GLU A 60 15.79 5.35 6.94
N GLN A 61 16.48 6.43 7.33
CA GLN A 61 16.99 7.41 6.35
C GLN A 61 17.96 6.80 5.32
N LYS A 62 18.63 5.71 5.68
CA LYS A 62 19.52 4.95 4.79
C LYS A 62 18.75 4.12 3.75
N ASP A 63 17.51 3.74 4.08
CA ASP A 63 16.62 2.97 3.19
C ASP A 63 15.91 3.90 2.20
N LYS A 64 15.78 5.19 2.54
CA LYS A 64 15.31 6.22 1.61
C LYS A 64 16.34 6.32 0.49
N VAL A 65 15.88 6.25 -0.75
CA VAL A 65 16.70 6.44 -1.95
C VAL A 65 17.25 7.87 -1.95
N ARG A 66 18.37 8.08 -1.24
CA ARG A 66 19.07 9.36 -1.11
C ARG A 66 20.15 9.53 -2.19
N GLY A 67 20.42 8.48 -2.97
CA GLY A 67 21.36 8.49 -4.10
C GLY A 67 20.69 8.94 -5.40
N LYS A 68 21.47 9.58 -6.28
CA LYS A 68 21.08 9.76 -7.69
C LYS A 68 20.77 8.38 -8.26
N ARG A 69 19.52 8.13 -8.66
CA ARG A 69 19.16 6.88 -9.33
C ARG A 69 19.98 6.81 -10.61
N THR A 70 20.89 5.84 -10.71
CA THR A 70 21.71 5.60 -11.92
C THR A 70 20.83 5.26 -13.12
N VAL A 71 19.62 4.73 -12.86
CA VAL A 71 18.66 4.34 -13.88
C VAL A 71 17.38 5.16 -13.72
N PRO A 72 16.87 5.78 -14.80
CA PRO A 72 15.55 6.39 -14.81
C PRO A 72 14.50 5.37 -14.36
N TRP A 73 13.63 5.74 -13.42
CA TRP A 73 12.51 4.89 -13.00
C TRP A 73 11.58 4.53 -14.18
N ASN A 74 11.58 5.37 -15.21
CA ASN A 74 10.93 5.14 -16.47
C ASN A 74 11.94 5.30 -17.61
N CYS A 75 12.30 4.21 -18.29
CA CYS A 75 13.21 4.22 -19.43
C CYS A 75 12.69 5.00 -20.64
N HIS A 76 11.39 5.32 -20.69
CA HIS A 76 10.77 6.16 -21.72
C HIS A 76 10.68 7.64 -21.32
N SER A 77 11.03 8.00 -20.08
CA SER A 77 11.04 9.38 -19.61
C SER A 77 12.34 10.14 -19.91
N THR A 78 13.38 9.45 -20.39
CA THR A 78 14.58 10.10 -20.94
C THR A 78 14.23 10.70 -22.29
N ARG A 79 13.74 11.94 -22.24
CA ARG A 79 13.52 12.75 -23.44
C ARG A 79 14.86 13.19 -24.01
N GLU A 80 15.49 12.33 -24.80
CA GLU A 80 16.26 12.81 -25.94
C GLU A 80 15.28 12.96 -27.10
N ARG A 81 14.85 14.20 -27.33
CA ARG A 81 14.02 14.54 -28.48
C ARG A 81 14.88 14.43 -29.73
N THR A 82 14.77 13.31 -30.42
CA THR A 82 15.00 13.22 -31.87
C THR A 82 14.48 11.88 -32.34
N PHE A 83 13.18 11.75 -32.64
CA PHE A 83 12.67 10.95 -33.76
C PHE A 83 11.30 11.50 -34.13
N GLN A 84 11.05 11.51 -35.43
CA GLN A 84 10.17 12.43 -36.13
C GLN A 84 8.69 12.21 -35.81
N ASP A 85 7.93 13.30 -35.88
CA ASP A 85 6.47 13.29 -36.00
C ASP A 85 6.04 12.33 -37.11
N VAL A 86 5.57 11.15 -36.74
CA VAL A 86 4.61 10.39 -37.54
C VAL A 86 3.35 10.37 -36.70
N ALA A 87 2.48 11.33 -36.98
CA ALA A 87 1.12 11.38 -36.50
C ALA A 87 0.42 10.08 -36.91
N THR A 88 0.35 9.13 -35.97
CA THR A 88 -0.61 8.04 -36.07
C THR A 88 -1.90 8.60 -35.52
N GLU A 89 -2.74 9.08 -36.44
CA GLU A 89 -4.09 9.53 -36.15
C GLU A 89 -4.87 8.39 -35.51
N ILE A 90 -5.26 8.57 -34.25
CA ILE A 90 -6.22 7.73 -33.55
C ILE A 90 -7.61 8.13 -34.10
N PRO A 91 -8.36 7.24 -34.78
CA PRO A 91 -9.67 7.62 -35.32
C PRO A 91 -10.63 7.97 -34.18
N GLN A 92 -11.12 9.21 -34.15
CA GLN A 92 -12.23 9.59 -33.27
C GLN A 92 -13.50 8.86 -33.70
N PRO A 93 -14.30 8.31 -32.75
CA PRO A 93 -15.60 7.76 -33.05
C PRO A 93 -16.54 8.88 -33.53
N GLN A 94 -17.17 8.66 -34.68
CA GLN A 94 -18.10 9.59 -35.31
C GLN A 94 -19.32 9.81 -34.41
N SER A 95 -19.44 11.01 -33.84
CA SER A 95 -20.70 11.48 -33.26
C SER A 95 -21.61 11.96 -34.39
N GLY A 96 -22.80 11.37 -34.45
CA GLY A 96 -23.81 11.65 -35.47
C GLY A 96 -24.20 13.14 -35.51
N LYS A 97 -24.16 13.73 -36.71
CA LYS A 97 -24.70 15.06 -36.95
C LYS A 97 -26.23 14.98 -37.01
N MET A 98 -26.91 15.42 -35.95
CA MET A 98 -28.31 15.81 -36.03
C MET A 98 -28.38 17.10 -36.84
N SER A 99 -29.02 17.01 -38.01
CA SER A 99 -29.38 18.13 -38.87
C SER A 99 -30.37 19.04 -38.12
N SER A 100 -29.97 20.27 -37.80
CA SER A 100 -30.92 21.36 -37.55
C SER A 100 -30.85 22.32 -38.72
N GLY A 101 -31.89 22.31 -39.55
CA GLY A 101 -32.07 23.31 -40.61
C GLY A 101 -32.34 24.69 -40.02
N PRO A 102 -32.04 25.77 -40.77
CA PRO A 102 -32.30 27.14 -40.30
C PRO A 102 -33.81 27.42 -40.30
N VAL A 103 -34.32 27.91 -39.17
CA VAL A 103 -35.67 28.45 -39.05
C VAL A 103 -35.68 29.81 -39.73
N SER A 104 -36.36 29.93 -40.88
CA SER A 104 -36.54 31.19 -41.59
C SER A 104 -37.62 32.01 -40.88
N LEU A 105 -37.25 33.21 -40.43
CA LEU A 105 -38.18 34.23 -39.93
C LEU A 105 -38.93 34.85 -41.12
N CYS A 106 -40.24 34.66 -41.17
CA CYS A 106 -41.22 35.51 -41.87
C CYS A 106 -42.46 35.57 -40.99
#